data_AF-A0A0E3WSA5-F1
#
_entry.id   AF-A0A0E3WSA5-F1
#
_cell.length_a   1.000
_cell.length_b   1.000
_cell.length_c   1.000
_cell.angle_alpha   90.00
_cell.angle_beta   90.00
_cell.angle_gamma   90.00
#
_symmetry.space_group_name_H-M   'P 1'
#
loop_
_entity.id
_entity.type
_entity.pdbx_description
1 polymer ?
#
loop_
_entity_poly.entity_id
_entity_poly.type
_entity_poly.pdbx_seq_one_letter_code
_entity_poly.pdbx_strand_id
1 'polypeptide(L)'
;MLKGIFAFPRPDVVDSRVLNLENGFPNTSPFSGKGADSFFGLPDREVLEAFRLQGTIPHSMFGFPSGHVSTAIALWGGTARVFENRAIKSLAPAVILLIAFSRMYLGRHFLGDVLGGVTLGLIVLIVFTRFLKSPLKDDLFKKESFELVFRRKNLFFYSIMFVIPLLLTTSSLISADVAGFLLGTNTAYLLIIRKGLPEDTGGAGQRATRVLIALVFFGVSALVLDVGFATVDTASYPEVTFIEFLKAFIPALTIWVSAGICTKLDLYGRDEVKESPGIDKHLEEH
;
A
#
# COMPACT_ATOMS: atom_id res chain seq x y z
N MET A 1 13.18 -10.60 -2.60
CA MET A 1 14.54 -10.56 -2.00
C MET A 1 14.61 -11.22 -0.61
N LEU A 2 14.04 -10.66 0.47
CA LEU A 2 14.05 -11.27 1.83
C LEU A 2 13.51 -12.70 1.87
N LYS A 3 12.38 -12.95 1.19
CA LYS A 3 11.76 -14.28 1.13
C LYS A 3 12.68 -15.36 0.53
N GLY A 4 13.49 -14.99 -0.45
CA GLY A 4 14.44 -15.92 -1.09
C GLY A 4 15.69 -16.19 -0.26
N ILE A 5 16.05 -15.31 0.69
CA ILE A 5 17.20 -15.52 1.59
C ILE A 5 16.85 -16.57 2.65
N PHE A 6 15.66 -16.46 3.24
CA PHE A 6 15.22 -17.43 4.26
C PHE A 6 14.62 -18.70 3.65
N ALA A 7 14.01 -18.57 2.47
CA ALA A 7 13.36 -19.65 1.71
C ALA A 7 12.45 -20.53 2.58
N PHE A 8 11.76 -19.89 3.54
CA PHE A 8 10.93 -20.62 4.50
C PHE A 8 9.58 -20.97 3.86
N PRO A 9 9.17 -22.23 3.82
CA PRO A 9 7.94 -22.64 3.15
C PRO A 9 6.69 -22.16 3.89
N ARG A 10 5.57 -22.11 3.16
CA ARG A 10 4.25 -21.87 3.75
C ARG A 10 3.65 -23.18 4.32
N PRO A 11 2.72 -23.09 5.29
CA PRO A 11 2.11 -24.28 5.89
C PRO A 11 1.43 -25.21 4.90
N ASP A 12 0.72 -24.66 3.92
CA ASP A 12 0.05 -25.42 2.86
C ASP A 12 1.02 -26.19 1.94
N VAL A 13 2.30 -25.83 1.93
CA VAL A 13 3.32 -26.50 1.11
C VAL A 13 3.95 -27.70 1.83
N VAL A 14 3.99 -27.68 3.16
CA VAL A 14 4.69 -28.69 3.99
C VAL A 14 3.78 -29.66 4.73
N ASP A 15 2.46 -29.45 4.67
CA ASP A 15 1.48 -30.42 5.19
C ASP A 15 0.20 -30.39 4.37
N SER A 16 -0.09 -31.52 3.70
CA SER A 16 -1.32 -31.75 2.92
C SER A 16 -2.60 -31.67 3.73
N ARG A 17 -2.53 -31.81 5.07
CA ARG A 17 -3.69 -31.67 5.97
C ARG A 17 -4.08 -30.21 6.18
N VAL A 18 -3.21 -29.25 5.89
CA VAL A 18 -3.52 -27.83 6.00
C VAL A 18 -4.45 -27.43 4.87
N LEU A 19 -5.65 -26.95 5.20
CA LEU A 19 -6.58 -26.44 4.21
C LEU A 19 -6.17 -25.04 3.77
N ASN A 20 -5.84 -24.87 2.48
CA ASN A 20 -5.66 -23.54 1.88
C ASN A 20 -7.04 -22.97 1.53
N LEU A 21 -7.53 -22.09 2.40
CA LEU A 21 -8.84 -21.46 2.26
C LEU A 21 -8.81 -20.18 1.39
N GLU A 22 -7.65 -19.78 0.85
CA GLU A 22 -7.51 -18.54 0.06
C GLU A 22 -7.97 -18.75 -1.39
N ASN A 23 -7.59 -19.88 -2.01
CA ASN A 23 -7.84 -20.12 -3.44
C ASN A 23 -8.78 -21.31 -3.73
N GLY A 24 -9.22 -22.06 -2.71
CA GLY A 24 -10.14 -23.19 -2.87
C GLY A 24 -9.56 -24.41 -3.63
N PHE A 25 -8.27 -24.40 -3.97
CA PHE A 25 -7.61 -25.55 -4.60
C PHE A 25 -7.28 -26.63 -3.57
N PRO A 26 -7.36 -27.92 -3.95
CA PRO A 26 -6.92 -29.01 -3.08
C PRO A 26 -5.42 -28.89 -2.79
N ASN A 27 -5.03 -29.15 -1.54
CA ASN A 27 -3.64 -29.13 -1.13
C ASN A 27 -2.89 -30.29 -1.81
N THR A 28 -1.85 -29.96 -2.56
CA THR A 28 -1.03 -30.90 -3.35
C THR A 28 0.32 -31.20 -2.71
N SER A 29 0.51 -30.82 -1.44
CA SER A 29 1.76 -31.08 -0.72
C SER A 29 2.08 -32.57 -0.71
N PRO A 30 3.32 -32.97 -1.06
CA PRO A 30 3.75 -34.36 -1.01
C PRO A 30 3.95 -34.87 0.43
N PHE A 31 3.88 -33.96 1.42
CA PHE A 31 4.09 -34.27 2.83
C PHE A 31 2.73 -34.39 3.54
N SER A 32 2.57 -35.43 4.36
CA SER A 32 1.39 -35.63 5.20
C SER A 32 1.87 -36.02 6.60
N GLY A 33 1.48 -35.27 7.63
CA GLY A 33 1.74 -35.68 9.01
C GLY A 33 2.99 -35.13 9.70
N LYS A 34 3.84 -34.34 9.03
CA LYS A 34 5.15 -33.88 9.58
C LYS A 34 5.46 -32.37 9.41
N GLY A 35 4.48 -31.54 9.04
CA GLY A 35 4.73 -30.13 8.73
C GLY A 35 4.63 -29.15 9.91
N ALA A 36 4.08 -29.55 11.07
CA ALA A 36 4.19 -28.90 12.40
C ALA A 36 3.36 -29.70 13.43
N ASP A 37 3.89 -29.92 14.63
CA ASP A 37 3.19 -30.68 15.70
C ASP A 37 2.03 -29.92 16.35
N SER A 38 1.93 -28.61 16.09
CA SER A 38 0.87 -27.75 16.61
C SER A 38 0.60 -26.59 15.66
N PHE A 39 -0.54 -25.91 15.84
CA PHE A 39 -0.93 -24.73 15.07
C PHE A 39 0.13 -23.61 15.08
N PHE A 40 0.95 -23.54 16.12
CA PHE A 40 2.04 -22.56 16.27
C PHE A 40 3.44 -23.15 16.06
N GLY A 41 3.52 -24.46 15.77
CA GLY A 41 4.77 -25.17 15.56
C GLY A 41 5.44 -24.81 14.24
N LEU A 42 6.74 -25.05 14.17
CA LEU A 42 7.49 -24.98 12.91
C LEU A 42 7.54 -26.38 12.26
N PRO A 43 7.69 -26.45 10.94
CA PRO A 43 7.92 -27.69 10.23
C PRO A 43 9.16 -28.44 10.70
N ASP A 44 9.05 -29.77 10.66
CA ASP A 44 10.13 -30.68 10.95
C ASP A 44 11.33 -30.37 10.03
N ARG A 45 12.54 -30.52 10.57
CA ARG A 45 13.79 -30.28 9.86
C ARG A 45 13.90 -31.16 8.62
N GLU A 46 13.45 -32.40 8.69
CA GLU A 46 13.44 -33.32 7.54
C GLU A 46 12.59 -32.75 6.38
N VAL A 47 11.42 -32.19 6.68
CA VAL A 47 10.52 -31.59 5.68
C VAL A 47 11.11 -30.30 5.12
N LEU A 48 11.74 -29.48 5.97
CA LEU A 48 12.44 -28.27 5.54
C LEU A 48 13.63 -28.58 4.61
N GLU A 49 14.40 -29.62 4.90
CA GLU A 49 15.51 -30.07 4.05
C GLU A 49 15.00 -30.65 2.74
N ALA A 50 13.99 -31.51 2.77
CA ALA A 50 13.37 -32.05 1.57
C ALA A 50 12.78 -30.95 0.67
N PHE A 51 12.14 -29.94 1.25
CA PHE A 51 11.63 -28.78 0.51
C PHE A 51 12.76 -27.99 -0.14
N ARG A 52 13.90 -27.78 0.53
CA ARG A 52 15.05 -27.07 -0.04
C ARG A 52 15.78 -27.86 -1.13
N LEU A 53 15.67 -29.18 -1.12
CA LEU A 53 16.24 -30.08 -2.12
C LEU A 53 15.34 -30.21 -3.37
N GLN A 54 14.05 -29.92 -3.26
CA GLN A 54 13.23 -29.64 -4.44
C GLN A 54 13.80 -28.39 -5.14
N GLY A 55 14.26 -28.56 -6.38
CA GLY A 55 14.85 -27.49 -7.19
C GLY A 55 13.92 -26.29 -7.43
N THR A 56 14.32 -25.34 -8.29
CA THR A 56 13.64 -24.06 -8.63
C THR A 56 12.25 -23.86 -8.01
N ILE A 57 12.25 -23.38 -6.77
CA ILE A 57 11.03 -23.12 -6.00
C ILE A 57 10.52 -21.72 -6.38
N PRO A 58 9.28 -21.58 -6.89
CA PRO A 58 8.69 -20.27 -7.13
C PRO A 58 8.66 -19.44 -5.84
N HIS A 59 8.98 -18.14 -5.92
CA HIS A 59 8.95 -17.23 -4.77
C HIS A 59 7.58 -17.16 -4.06
N SER A 60 6.50 -17.53 -4.76
CA SER A 60 5.15 -17.62 -4.20
C SER A 60 5.04 -18.66 -3.08
N MET A 61 5.91 -19.68 -3.05
CA MET A 61 5.90 -20.74 -2.03
C MET A 61 6.56 -20.33 -0.71
N PHE A 62 7.18 -19.14 -0.64
CA PHE A 62 7.83 -18.67 0.59
C PHE A 62 6.87 -17.87 1.51
N GLY A 63 6.86 -18.26 2.78
CA GLY A 63 6.04 -17.69 3.85
C GLY A 63 6.72 -16.52 4.58
N PHE A 64 8.00 -16.67 4.95
CA PHE A 64 8.71 -15.70 5.79
C PHE A 64 9.34 -14.54 5.01
N PRO A 65 9.26 -13.28 5.48
CA PRO A 65 8.31 -12.77 6.48
C PRO A 65 6.93 -12.53 5.87
N SER A 66 5.90 -12.46 6.72
CA SER A 66 4.52 -12.17 6.29
C SER A 66 4.36 -10.73 5.81
N GLY A 67 4.22 -10.57 4.48
CA GLY A 67 4.00 -9.27 3.83
C GLY A 67 2.69 -8.59 4.26
N HIS A 68 1.62 -9.36 4.46
CA HIS A 68 0.33 -8.83 4.92
C HIS A 68 0.44 -8.17 6.29
N VAL A 69 1.16 -8.80 7.22
CA VAL A 69 1.34 -8.29 8.58
C VAL A 69 2.24 -7.07 8.58
N SER A 70 3.36 -7.09 7.83
CA SER A 70 4.24 -5.92 7.72
C SER A 70 3.53 -4.72 7.08
N THR A 71 2.75 -4.94 6.03
CA THR A 71 1.97 -3.88 5.36
C THR A 71 0.85 -3.38 6.24
N ALA A 72 0.15 -4.25 6.98
CA ALA A 72 -0.89 -3.83 7.93
C ALA A 72 -0.32 -2.91 9.01
N ILE A 73 0.86 -3.23 9.58
CA ILE A 73 1.53 -2.38 10.56
C ILE A 73 1.94 -1.04 9.94
N ALA A 74 2.53 -1.06 8.73
CA ALA A 74 2.94 0.16 8.05
C ALA A 74 1.74 1.09 7.76
N LEU A 75 0.64 0.53 7.26
CA LEU A 75 -0.57 1.28 6.91
C LEU A 75 -1.33 1.76 8.15
N TRP A 76 -1.75 0.87 9.05
CA TRP A 76 -2.56 1.23 10.21
C TRP A 76 -1.76 1.99 11.26
N GLY A 77 -0.53 1.55 11.52
CA GLY A 77 0.38 2.25 12.42
C GLY A 77 0.81 3.61 11.87
N GLY A 78 1.12 3.69 10.57
CA GLY A 78 1.46 4.94 9.90
C GLY A 78 0.29 5.93 9.94
N THR A 79 -0.92 5.49 9.61
CA THR A 79 -2.14 6.29 9.68
C THR A 79 -2.40 6.80 11.10
N ALA A 80 -2.31 5.93 12.10
CA ALA A 80 -2.44 6.32 13.51
C ALA A 80 -1.40 7.38 13.93
N ARG A 81 -0.21 7.35 13.31
CA ARG A 81 0.88 8.29 13.58
C ARG A 81 0.74 9.62 12.85
N VAL A 82 0.17 9.63 11.65
CA VAL A 82 -0.07 10.83 10.83
C VAL A 82 -1.24 11.64 11.36
N PHE A 83 -2.39 10.99 11.58
CA PHE A 83 -3.62 11.70 11.96
C PHE A 83 -3.75 11.94 13.46
N GLU A 84 -2.91 11.27 14.26
CA GLU A 84 -2.88 11.30 15.72
C GLU A 84 -4.24 11.06 16.44
N ASN A 85 -5.26 10.59 15.71
CA ASN A 85 -6.61 10.36 16.19
C ASN A 85 -6.68 9.19 17.18
N ARG A 86 -7.32 9.42 18.34
CA ARG A 86 -7.45 8.44 19.43
C ARG A 86 -8.16 7.16 19.00
N ALA A 87 -9.21 7.26 18.17
CA ALA A 87 -9.96 6.10 17.69
C ALA A 87 -9.11 5.23 16.76
N ILE A 88 -8.34 5.84 15.85
CA ILE A 88 -7.43 5.12 14.94
C ILE A 88 -6.30 4.46 15.74
N LYS A 89 -5.74 5.15 16.73
CA LYS A 89 -4.71 4.61 17.63
C LYS A 89 -5.19 3.39 18.41
N SER A 90 -6.44 3.38 18.86
CA SER A 90 -7.02 2.20 19.54
C SER A 90 -7.42 1.08 18.57
N LEU A 91 -7.87 1.41 17.37
CA LEU A 91 -8.35 0.43 16.39
C LEU A 91 -7.20 -0.27 15.65
N ALA A 92 -6.11 0.45 15.37
CA ALA A 92 -4.98 -0.06 14.58
C ALA A 92 -4.40 -1.40 15.13
N PRO A 93 -4.11 -1.55 16.44
CA PRO A 93 -3.64 -2.82 16.98
C PRO A 93 -4.63 -3.97 16.77
N ALA A 94 -5.93 -3.71 16.97
CA ALA A 94 -6.97 -4.73 16.78
C ALA A 94 -7.04 -5.21 15.33
N VAL A 95 -6.98 -4.30 14.37
CA VAL A 95 -6.99 -4.66 12.94
C VAL A 95 -5.73 -5.42 12.54
N ILE A 96 -4.55 -5.01 13.04
CA ILE A 96 -3.28 -5.71 12.78
C ILE A 96 -3.35 -7.15 13.31
N LEU A 97 -3.88 -7.34 14.53
CA LEU A 97 -4.06 -8.67 15.13
C LEU A 97 -5.05 -9.54 14.33
N LEU A 98 -6.17 -8.96 13.89
CA LEU A 98 -7.15 -9.67 13.05
C LEU A 98 -6.53 -10.11 11.70
N ILE A 99 -5.71 -9.27 11.08
CA ILE A 99 -4.99 -9.62 9.85
C ILE A 99 -3.96 -10.72 10.12
N ALA A 100 -3.20 -10.63 11.21
CA ALA A 100 -2.24 -11.68 11.59
C ALA A 100 -2.93 -13.02 11.82
N PHE A 101 -4.06 -13.01 12.53
CA PHE A 101 -4.86 -14.20 12.78
C PHE A 101 -5.44 -14.77 11.48
N SER A 102 -5.99 -13.94 10.58
CA SER A 102 -6.56 -14.42 9.32
C SER A 102 -5.52 -15.13 8.46
N ARG A 103 -4.26 -14.66 8.43
CA ARG A 103 -3.18 -15.31 7.68
C ARG A 103 -2.82 -16.71 8.20
N MET A 104 -2.85 -16.91 9.52
CA MET A 104 -2.64 -18.23 10.13
C MET A 104 -3.88 -19.12 9.92
N TYR A 105 -5.08 -18.56 10.10
CA TYR A 105 -6.35 -19.28 9.91
C TYR A 105 -6.53 -19.79 8.47
N LEU A 106 -6.13 -19.01 7.47
CA LEU A 106 -6.15 -19.41 6.06
C LEU A 106 -5.06 -20.44 5.70
N GLY A 107 -4.22 -20.85 6.65
CA GLY A 107 -3.16 -21.84 6.44
C GLY A 107 -1.97 -21.33 5.61
N ARG A 108 -1.77 -20.01 5.51
CA ARG A 108 -0.79 -19.40 4.59
C ARG A 108 0.52 -19.00 5.24
N HIS A 109 0.54 -18.88 6.56
CA HIS A 109 1.70 -18.42 7.31
C HIS A 109 1.81 -19.14 8.65
N PHE A 110 3.03 -19.51 9.02
CA PHE A 110 3.35 -19.94 10.38
C PHE A 110 3.42 -18.73 11.33
N LEU A 111 3.38 -18.98 12.64
CA LEU A 111 3.58 -17.93 13.65
C LEU A 111 4.91 -17.20 13.45
N GLY A 112 5.98 -17.93 13.08
CA GLY A 112 7.28 -17.35 12.76
C GLY A 112 7.22 -16.34 11.62
N ASP A 113 6.45 -16.62 10.55
CA ASP A 113 6.25 -15.69 9.44
C ASP A 113 5.55 -14.41 9.88
N VAL A 114 4.53 -14.56 10.73
CA VAL A 114 3.79 -13.44 11.32
C VAL A 114 4.72 -12.59 12.16
N LEU A 115 5.52 -13.18 13.06
CA LEU A 115 6.47 -12.45 13.89
C LEU A 115 7.54 -11.74 13.05
N GLY A 116 8.06 -12.38 12.01
CA GLY A 116 8.97 -11.73 11.05
C GLY A 116 8.31 -10.53 10.34
N GLY A 117 7.04 -10.67 9.97
CA GLY A 117 6.23 -9.58 9.44
C GLY A 117 6.04 -8.44 10.45
N VAL A 118 5.81 -8.77 11.72
CA VAL A 118 5.71 -7.80 12.82
C VAL A 118 7.02 -7.02 12.96
N THR A 119 8.15 -7.72 13.05
CA THR A 119 9.47 -7.08 13.18
C THR A 119 9.74 -6.14 12.01
N LEU A 120 9.54 -6.60 10.77
CA LEU A 120 9.75 -5.77 9.59
C LEU A 120 8.81 -4.55 9.57
N GLY A 121 7.52 -4.75 9.85
CA GLY A 121 6.54 -3.67 9.90
C GLY A 121 6.87 -2.63 10.97
N LEU A 122 7.31 -3.06 12.16
CA LEU A 122 7.71 -2.15 13.24
C LEU A 122 8.96 -1.35 12.88
N ILE A 123 9.97 -1.97 12.25
CA ILE A 123 11.16 -1.25 11.76
C ILE A 123 10.74 -0.13 10.82
N VAL A 124 9.90 -0.44 9.82
CA VAL A 124 9.38 0.54 8.86
C VAL A 124 8.61 1.65 9.57
N LEU A 125 7.72 1.30 10.50
CA LEU A 125 6.92 2.26 11.26
C LEU A 125 7.79 3.19 12.13
N ILE A 126 8.84 2.66 12.76
CA ILE A 126 9.79 3.45 13.55
C ILE A 126 10.54 4.44 12.66
N VAL A 127 11.09 3.97 11.53
CA VAL A 127 11.79 4.82 10.56
C VAL A 127 10.86 5.92 10.06
N PHE A 128 9.64 5.57 9.67
CA PHE A 128 8.62 6.53 9.23
C PHE A 128 8.26 7.54 10.32
N THR A 129 8.11 7.09 11.58
CA THR A 129 7.81 7.98 12.70
C THR A 129 8.94 8.96 12.98
N ARG A 130 10.20 8.51 12.86
CA ARG A 130 11.38 9.39 13.00
C ARG A 130 11.47 10.39 11.86
N PHE A 131 11.18 9.94 10.65
CA PHE A 131 11.10 10.79 9.47
C PHE A 131 10.04 11.91 9.63
N LEU A 132 8.84 11.58 10.10
CA LEU A 132 7.77 12.57 10.34
C LEU A 132 8.14 13.67 11.34
N LYS A 133 9.05 13.39 12.28
CA LYS A 133 9.54 14.36 13.27
C LYS A 133 10.79 15.13 12.82
N SER A 134 11.38 14.73 11.69
CA SER A 134 12.61 15.35 11.19
C SER A 134 12.30 16.59 10.35
N PRO A 135 13.19 17.59 10.32
CA PRO A 135 13.03 18.77 9.46
C PRO A 135 13.05 18.41 7.96
N LEU A 136 13.50 17.19 7.62
CA LEU A 136 13.45 16.67 6.25
C LEU A 136 12.02 16.64 5.74
N LYS A 137 11.02 16.31 6.56
CA LYS A 137 9.61 16.27 6.14
C LYS A 137 9.19 17.60 5.50
N ASP A 138 9.45 18.70 6.20
CA ASP A 138 9.01 20.03 5.76
C ASP A 138 9.76 20.48 4.50
N ASP A 139 11.04 20.11 4.38
CA ASP A 139 11.83 20.33 3.17
C ASP A 139 11.37 19.45 1.99
N LEU A 140 10.88 18.23 2.27
CA LEU A 140 10.44 17.27 1.27
C LEU A 140 9.08 17.59 0.68
N PHE A 141 8.17 18.17 1.47
CA PHE A 141 6.81 18.47 1.03
C PHE A 141 6.60 19.92 0.58
N LYS A 142 7.65 20.74 0.54
CA LYS A 142 7.60 22.07 -0.09
C LYS A 142 7.29 21.95 -1.58
N LYS A 143 6.40 22.82 -2.08
CA LYS A 143 6.01 22.87 -3.50
C LYS A 143 7.22 22.96 -4.45
N GLU A 144 8.25 23.71 -4.05
CA GLU A 144 9.51 23.90 -4.80
C GLU A 144 10.25 22.58 -5.10
N SER A 145 10.13 21.59 -4.21
CA SER A 145 10.74 20.26 -4.36
C SER A 145 10.17 19.47 -5.55
N PHE A 146 8.98 19.87 -6.03
CA PHE A 146 8.24 19.22 -7.12
C PHE A 146 8.26 20.02 -8.44
N GLU A 147 9.00 21.12 -8.50
CA GLU A 147 9.23 21.84 -9.76
C GLU A 147 10.17 21.05 -10.68
N LEU A 148 9.97 21.15 -12.00
CA LEU A 148 10.86 20.56 -13.00
C LEU A 148 12.09 21.47 -13.20
N VAL A 149 12.88 21.60 -12.15
CA VAL A 149 14.13 22.39 -12.14
C VAL A 149 15.27 21.46 -11.74
N PHE A 150 16.42 21.57 -12.42
CA PHE A 150 17.62 20.78 -12.16
C PHE A 150 18.36 21.23 -10.88
N ARG A 151 17.68 21.15 -9.73
CA ARG A 151 18.27 21.33 -8.40
C ARG A 151 18.55 19.94 -7.81
N ARG A 152 19.63 19.81 -7.03
CA ARG A 152 19.99 18.53 -6.36
C ARG A 152 18.83 17.96 -5.53
N LYS A 153 18.08 18.83 -4.85
CA LYS A 153 16.87 18.46 -4.09
C LYS A 153 15.85 17.80 -5.01
N ASN A 154 15.43 18.47 -6.09
CA ASN A 154 14.45 17.97 -7.06
C ASN A 154 14.88 16.64 -7.68
N LEU A 155 16.15 16.53 -8.10
CA LEU A 155 16.69 15.27 -8.64
C LEU A 155 16.59 14.10 -7.64
N PHE A 156 16.89 14.35 -6.37
CA PHE A 156 16.73 13.36 -5.31
C PHE A 156 15.26 12.93 -5.15
N PHE A 157 14.29 13.86 -5.20
CA PHE A 157 12.86 13.54 -5.15
C PHE A 157 12.38 12.70 -6.32
N TYR A 158 12.66 13.14 -7.56
CA TYR A 158 12.28 12.39 -8.74
C TYR A 158 12.93 11.01 -8.76
N SER A 159 14.14 10.90 -8.20
CA SER A 159 14.79 9.61 -8.05
C SER A 159 14.00 8.69 -7.11
N ILE A 160 13.58 9.18 -5.94
CA ILE A 160 12.77 8.39 -5.01
C ILE A 160 11.38 8.06 -5.57
N MET A 161 10.72 9.01 -6.23
CA MET A 161 9.35 8.84 -6.71
C MET A 161 9.25 8.01 -8.00
N PHE A 162 10.23 8.06 -8.89
CA PHE A 162 10.12 7.46 -10.22
C PHE A 162 11.28 6.54 -10.56
N VAL A 163 12.52 6.96 -10.32
CA VAL A 163 13.70 6.17 -10.73
C VAL A 163 13.85 4.91 -9.87
N ILE A 164 13.76 5.02 -8.54
CA ILE A 164 13.90 3.88 -7.64
C ILE A 164 12.80 2.84 -7.90
N PRO A 165 11.49 3.19 -7.93
CA PRO A 165 10.46 2.20 -8.26
C PRO A 165 10.71 1.52 -9.62
N LEU A 166 11.12 2.27 -10.64
CA LEU A 166 11.45 1.72 -11.96
C LEU A 166 12.66 0.76 -11.93
N LEU A 167 13.70 1.12 -11.18
CA LEU A 167 14.87 0.25 -10.97
C LEU A 167 14.49 -1.02 -10.20
N LEU A 168 13.59 -0.93 -9.22
CA LEU A 168 13.09 -2.09 -8.49
C LEU A 168 12.26 -3.01 -9.40
N THR A 169 11.48 -2.47 -10.34
CA THR A 169 10.72 -3.26 -11.32
C THR A 169 11.64 -3.98 -12.29
N THR A 170 12.61 -3.27 -12.88
CA THR A 170 13.58 -3.86 -13.82
C THR A 170 14.50 -4.88 -13.16
N SER A 171 14.73 -4.76 -11.85
CA SER A 171 15.45 -5.75 -11.04
C SER A 171 14.56 -6.90 -10.54
N SER A 172 13.29 -6.96 -10.96
CA SER A 172 12.29 -7.94 -10.51
C SER A 172 12.13 -8.02 -8.98
N LEU A 173 12.40 -6.91 -8.28
CA LEU A 173 12.31 -6.83 -6.82
C LEU A 173 10.88 -6.52 -6.34
N ILE A 174 10.09 -5.86 -7.19
CA ILE A 174 8.67 -5.62 -7.02
C ILE A 174 7.91 -6.14 -8.24
N SER A 175 6.68 -6.59 -8.03
CA SER A 175 5.79 -7.02 -9.10
C SER A 175 5.27 -5.81 -9.91
N ALA A 176 4.80 -6.08 -11.13
CA ALA A 176 4.41 -5.04 -12.06
C ALA A 176 3.17 -4.26 -11.62
N ASP A 177 2.22 -4.93 -10.98
CA ASP A 177 1.06 -4.32 -10.33
C ASP A 177 1.48 -3.34 -9.22
N VAL A 178 2.41 -3.75 -8.34
CA VAL A 178 2.94 -2.88 -7.27
C VAL A 178 3.67 -1.68 -7.86
N ALA A 179 4.46 -1.89 -8.90
CA ALA A 179 5.15 -0.82 -9.62
C ALA A 179 4.16 0.15 -10.28
N GLY A 180 3.13 -0.37 -10.94
CA GLY A 180 2.06 0.41 -11.57
C GLY A 180 1.35 1.27 -10.55
N PHE A 181 0.92 0.67 -9.43
CA PHE A 181 0.27 1.40 -8.35
C PHE A 181 1.17 2.50 -7.77
N LEU A 182 2.45 2.21 -7.50
CA LEU A 182 3.41 3.18 -6.96
C LEU A 182 3.66 4.35 -7.93
N LEU A 183 3.94 4.06 -9.20
CA LEU A 183 4.18 5.10 -10.20
C LEU A 183 2.91 5.91 -10.50
N GLY A 184 1.74 5.27 -10.53
CA GLY A 184 0.44 5.91 -10.73
C GLY A 184 0.09 6.85 -9.59
N THR A 185 0.22 6.40 -8.34
CA THR A 185 -0.01 7.24 -7.15
C THR A 185 1.01 8.38 -7.04
N ASN A 186 2.29 8.14 -7.35
CA ASN A 186 3.33 9.18 -7.36
C ASN A 186 3.06 10.22 -8.45
N THR A 187 2.61 9.79 -9.64
CA THR A 187 2.22 10.70 -10.72
C THR A 187 1.00 11.52 -10.32
N ALA A 188 -0.04 10.88 -9.75
CA ALA A 188 -1.21 11.59 -9.25
C ALA A 188 -0.83 12.62 -8.19
N TYR A 189 -0.01 12.24 -7.21
CA TYR A 189 0.48 13.12 -6.16
C TYR A 189 1.24 14.33 -6.73
N LEU A 190 2.15 14.10 -7.68
CA LEU A 190 2.90 15.16 -8.36
C LEU A 190 1.97 16.16 -9.07
N LEU A 191 0.93 15.66 -9.74
CA LEU A 191 -0.03 16.50 -10.44
C LEU A 191 -0.93 17.31 -9.48
N ILE A 192 -1.26 16.76 -8.31
CA ILE A 192 -2.01 17.47 -7.26
C ILE A 192 -1.14 18.56 -6.64
N ILE A 193 0.07 18.23 -6.15
CA ILE A 193 0.91 19.19 -5.41
C ILE A 193 1.34 20.37 -6.28
N ARG A 194 1.50 20.17 -7.61
CA ARG A 194 1.79 21.24 -8.56
C ARG A 194 0.69 22.29 -8.64
N LYS A 195 -0.58 21.85 -8.60
CA LYS A 195 -1.73 22.76 -8.54
C LYS A 195 -1.87 23.40 -7.15
N GLY A 196 -1.31 22.77 -6.13
CA GLY A 196 -1.45 23.15 -4.72
C GLY A 196 -2.37 22.15 -4.03
N LEU A 197 -1.96 21.66 -2.86
CA LEU A 197 -2.79 20.76 -2.06
C LEU A 197 -4.01 21.53 -1.56
N PRO A 198 -5.24 21.03 -1.77
CA PRO A 198 -6.43 21.68 -1.23
C PRO A 198 -6.39 21.68 0.31
N GLU A 199 -6.76 22.80 0.92
CA GLU A 199 -6.98 22.84 2.37
C GLU A 199 -8.25 22.04 2.72
N ASP A 200 -8.21 21.29 3.81
CA ASP A 200 -9.32 20.41 4.21
C ASP A 200 -10.13 21.05 5.34
N THR A 201 -11.00 21.99 4.99
CA THR A 201 -11.95 22.63 5.91
C THR A 201 -13.34 21.99 5.86
N GLY A 202 -13.57 21.07 4.91
CA GLY A 202 -14.85 20.41 4.71
C GLY A 202 -15.30 19.49 5.85
N GLY A 203 -16.61 19.41 6.05
CA GLY A 203 -17.25 18.57 7.07
C GLY A 203 -17.14 17.06 6.77
N ALA A 204 -17.48 16.22 7.76
CA ALA A 204 -17.36 14.75 7.65
C ALA A 204 -18.09 14.16 6.42
N GLY A 205 -19.27 14.68 6.09
CA GLY A 205 -20.01 14.26 4.89
C GLY A 205 -19.27 14.59 3.59
N GLN A 206 -18.70 15.79 3.48
CA GLN A 206 -17.88 16.16 2.31
C GLN A 206 -16.62 15.29 2.22
N ARG A 207 -15.98 14.96 3.36
CA ARG A 207 -14.85 14.02 3.39
C ARG A 207 -15.26 12.64 2.86
N ALA A 208 -16.40 12.12 3.32
CA ALA A 208 -16.94 10.84 2.87
C ALA A 208 -17.25 10.86 1.37
N THR A 209 -17.85 11.94 0.86
CA THR A 209 -18.13 12.11 -0.57
C THR A 209 -16.84 12.12 -1.39
N ARG A 210 -15.77 12.81 -0.94
CA ARG A 210 -14.47 12.81 -1.62
C ARG A 210 -13.90 11.39 -1.72
N VAL A 211 -13.94 10.64 -0.63
CA VAL A 211 -13.48 9.24 -0.59
C VAL A 211 -14.32 8.38 -1.54
N LEU A 212 -15.65 8.54 -1.53
CA LEU A 212 -16.54 7.79 -2.41
C LEU A 212 -16.24 8.08 -3.89
N ILE A 213 -16.08 9.35 -4.27
CA ILE A 213 -15.71 9.73 -5.65
C ILE A 213 -14.39 9.07 -6.05
N ALA A 214 -13.35 9.16 -5.20
CA ALA A 214 -12.07 8.54 -5.47
C ALA A 214 -12.18 7.02 -5.65
N LEU A 215 -12.96 6.33 -4.80
CA LEU A 215 -13.20 4.89 -4.90
C LEU A 215 -13.98 4.51 -6.16
N VAL A 216 -14.96 5.32 -6.57
CA VAL A 216 -15.72 5.07 -7.80
C VAL A 216 -14.80 5.20 -9.02
N PHE A 217 -14.00 6.26 -9.11
CA PHE A 217 -13.04 6.42 -10.22
C PHE A 217 -12.02 5.28 -10.27
N PHE A 218 -11.47 4.91 -9.11
CA PHE A 218 -10.53 3.79 -9.01
C PHE A 218 -11.21 2.47 -9.42
N GLY A 219 -12.36 2.15 -8.86
CA GLY A 219 -13.07 0.89 -9.11
C GLY A 219 -13.57 0.75 -10.54
N VAL A 220 -14.15 1.81 -11.11
CA VAL A 220 -14.64 1.81 -12.49
C VAL A 220 -13.48 1.65 -13.47
N SER A 221 -12.38 2.38 -13.30
CA SER A 221 -11.22 2.25 -14.17
C SER A 221 -10.56 0.87 -14.06
N ALA A 222 -10.45 0.31 -12.85
CA ALA A 222 -9.96 -1.05 -12.64
C ALA A 222 -10.85 -2.08 -13.35
N LEU A 223 -12.17 -2.00 -13.17
CA LEU A 223 -13.14 -2.90 -13.80
C LEU A 223 -13.08 -2.82 -15.34
N VAL A 224 -13.03 -1.60 -15.89
CA VAL A 224 -12.96 -1.39 -17.35
C VAL A 224 -11.70 -2.03 -17.93
N LEU A 225 -10.55 -1.89 -17.25
CA LEU A 225 -9.30 -2.50 -17.71
C LEU A 225 -9.32 -4.02 -17.53
N ASP A 226 -9.89 -4.53 -16.44
CA ASP A 226 -10.00 -5.97 -16.23
C ASP A 226 -10.86 -6.64 -17.31
N VAL A 227 -12.03 -6.07 -17.60
CA VAL A 227 -12.90 -6.55 -18.68
C VAL A 227 -12.24 -6.34 -20.04
N GLY A 228 -11.66 -5.17 -20.30
CA GLY A 228 -11.06 -4.84 -21.59
C GLY A 228 -9.87 -5.71 -21.96
N PHE A 229 -9.00 -6.05 -21.00
CA PHE A 229 -7.90 -6.98 -21.23
C PHE A 229 -8.31 -8.46 -21.19
N ALA A 230 -9.48 -8.78 -20.62
CA ALA A 230 -10.02 -10.15 -20.70
C ALA A 230 -10.66 -10.46 -22.06
N THR A 231 -11.17 -9.45 -22.77
CA THR A 231 -11.80 -9.62 -24.09
C THR A 231 -10.80 -9.64 -25.24
N VAL A 232 -9.63 -9.04 -25.05
CA VAL A 232 -8.48 -9.20 -25.96
C VAL A 232 -7.80 -10.51 -25.58
N ASP A 233 -7.60 -11.43 -26.53
CA ASP A 233 -6.94 -12.71 -26.30
C ASP A 233 -5.48 -12.50 -25.83
N THR A 234 -5.32 -12.31 -24.53
CA THR A 234 -4.06 -11.92 -23.88
C THR A 234 -3.07 -13.06 -23.78
N ALA A 235 -3.50 -14.30 -24.06
CA ALA A 235 -2.65 -15.48 -24.10
C ALA A 235 -1.57 -15.41 -25.20
N SER A 236 -1.73 -14.52 -26.19
CA SER A 236 -0.79 -14.37 -27.31
C SER A 236 0.23 -13.22 -27.13
N TYR A 237 0.18 -12.46 -26.03
CA TYR A 237 1.06 -11.30 -25.83
C TYR A 237 2.21 -11.59 -24.86
N PRO A 238 3.48 -11.38 -25.24
CA PRO A 238 4.64 -11.53 -24.35
C PRO A 238 4.73 -10.45 -23.25
N GLU A 239 3.77 -9.52 -23.17
CA GLU A 239 3.77 -8.36 -22.28
C GLU A 239 2.78 -8.46 -21.09
N VAL A 240 2.50 -9.65 -20.57
CA VAL A 240 1.61 -9.84 -19.40
C VAL A 240 1.98 -8.91 -18.24
N THR A 241 3.28 -8.71 -18.01
CA THR A 241 3.84 -7.77 -17.03
C THR A 241 3.42 -6.32 -17.29
N PHE A 242 3.38 -5.87 -18.54
CA PHE A 242 2.94 -4.51 -18.89
C PHE A 242 1.44 -4.34 -18.69
N ILE A 243 0.64 -5.36 -18.97
CA ILE A 243 -0.80 -5.35 -18.73
C ILE A 243 -1.09 -5.23 -17.22
N GLU A 244 -0.44 -6.05 -16.39
CA GLU A 244 -0.54 -5.96 -14.93
C GLU A 244 -0.13 -4.58 -14.41
N PHE A 245 0.93 -4.01 -14.99
CA PHE A 245 1.34 -2.64 -14.70
C PHE A 245 0.24 -1.62 -15.02
N LEU A 246 -0.33 -1.66 -16.23
CA LEU A 246 -1.36 -0.71 -16.66
C LEU A 246 -2.64 -0.84 -15.81
N LYS A 247 -3.05 -2.07 -15.49
CA LYS A 247 -4.20 -2.36 -14.63
C LYS A 247 -4.07 -1.76 -13.24
N ALA A 248 -2.85 -1.58 -12.73
CA ALA A 248 -2.61 -0.93 -11.45
C ALA A 248 -2.33 0.58 -11.58
N PHE A 249 -1.59 0.99 -12.62
CA PHE A 249 -1.18 2.37 -12.85
C PHE A 249 -2.35 3.31 -13.13
N ILE A 250 -3.23 2.93 -14.06
CA ILE A 250 -4.32 3.80 -14.50
C ILE A 250 -5.30 4.07 -13.35
N PRO A 251 -5.81 3.07 -12.60
CA PRO A 251 -6.67 3.32 -11.46
C PRO A 251 -6.01 4.19 -10.39
N ALA A 252 -4.74 3.95 -10.07
CA ALA A 252 -3.99 4.78 -9.13
C ALA A 252 -3.86 6.23 -9.59
N LEU A 253 -3.66 6.46 -10.90
CA LEU A 253 -3.59 7.81 -11.47
C LEU A 253 -4.91 8.59 -11.36
N THR A 254 -6.06 7.89 -11.34
CA THR A 254 -7.37 8.55 -11.23
C THR A 254 -7.57 9.35 -9.93
N ILE A 255 -6.72 9.14 -8.92
CA ILE A 255 -6.71 9.95 -7.69
C ILE A 255 -6.58 11.44 -8.03
N TRP A 256 -5.73 11.82 -8.98
CA TRP A 256 -5.61 13.22 -9.40
C TRP A 256 -6.88 13.76 -10.06
N VAL A 257 -7.54 12.94 -10.90
CA VAL A 257 -8.80 13.31 -11.55
C VAL A 257 -9.88 13.52 -10.49
N SER A 258 -10.00 12.59 -9.55
CA SER A 258 -10.96 12.67 -8.45
C SER A 258 -10.73 13.92 -7.58
N ALA A 259 -9.48 14.24 -7.24
CA ALA A 259 -9.13 15.45 -6.51
C ALA A 259 -9.55 16.72 -7.26
N GLY A 260 -9.27 16.80 -8.57
CA GLY A 260 -9.68 17.93 -9.41
C GLY A 260 -11.20 18.10 -9.50
N ILE A 261 -11.95 17.00 -9.57
CA ILE A 261 -13.43 17.03 -9.54
C ILE A 261 -13.92 17.50 -8.17
N CYS A 262 -13.38 16.95 -7.09
CA CYS A 262 -13.76 17.32 -5.73
C CYS A 262 -13.48 18.80 -5.42
N THR A 263 -12.41 19.37 -5.96
CA THR A 263 -12.13 20.82 -5.87
C THR A 263 -13.19 21.62 -6.63
N LYS A 264 -13.57 21.22 -7.86
CA LYS A 264 -14.62 21.90 -8.63
C LYS A 264 -16.00 21.82 -7.97
N LEU A 265 -16.26 20.76 -7.22
CA LEU A 265 -17.50 20.53 -6.48
C LEU A 265 -17.49 21.14 -5.07
N ASP A 266 -16.47 21.93 -4.71
CA ASP A 266 -16.38 22.59 -3.40
C ASP A 266 -16.44 21.62 -2.20
N LEU A 267 -15.93 20.39 -2.40
CA LEU A 267 -15.96 19.34 -1.37
C LEU A 267 -14.79 19.42 -0.37
N TYR A 268 -13.86 20.34 -0.59
CA TYR A 268 -12.76 20.63 0.34
C TYR A 268 -13.11 21.74 1.35
N GLY A 269 -14.19 22.48 1.11
CA GLY A 269 -14.72 23.57 1.95
C GLY A 269 -14.43 24.95 1.36
N ARG A 270 -15.30 25.93 1.70
CA ARG A 270 -15.09 27.34 1.33
C ARG A 270 -14.23 28.03 2.37
N ASP A 271 -13.36 28.91 1.91
CA ASP A 271 -13.01 30.09 2.70
C ASP A 271 -14.28 30.92 2.85
N GLU A 272 -14.98 30.77 3.97
CA GLU A 272 -15.82 31.86 4.44
C GLU A 272 -14.87 33.01 4.78
N VAL A 273 -14.56 33.84 3.79
CA VAL A 273 -14.19 35.22 4.04
C VAL A 273 -15.34 35.79 4.86
N LYS A 274 -15.17 35.83 6.18
CA LYS A 274 -16.00 36.63 7.07
C LYS A 274 -15.83 38.08 6.62
N GLU A 275 -16.68 38.55 5.71
CA GLU A 275 -16.97 39.97 5.61
C GLU A 275 -17.56 40.37 6.96
N SER A 276 -16.71 40.91 7.84
CA SER A 276 -17.17 41.67 8.98
C SER A 276 -17.93 42.87 8.41
N PRO A 277 -19.22 43.07 8.71
CA PRO A 277 -19.88 44.31 8.37
C PRO A 277 -19.10 45.44 9.04
N GLY A 278 -18.71 46.43 8.23
CA GLY A 278 -18.00 47.61 8.70
C GLY A 278 -18.76 48.23 9.86
N ILE A 279 -18.07 48.39 10.99
CA ILE A 279 -18.56 49.23 12.08
C ILE A 279 -18.59 50.64 11.53
N ASP A 280 -19.81 51.14 11.39
CA ASP A 280 -20.15 52.47 10.93
C ASP A 280 -19.47 53.52 11.80
N LYS A 281 -18.91 54.54 11.13
CA LYS A 281 -18.29 55.69 11.78
C LYS A 281 -19.40 56.57 12.33
N HIS A 282 -19.66 56.47 13.63
CA HIS A 282 -20.31 57.55 14.37
C HIS A 282 -19.38 58.07 15.45
N LEU A 283 -18.61 59.10 15.10
CA LEU A 283 -18.08 60.10 16.04
C LEU A 283 -17.97 61.43 15.28
N GLU A 284 -19.11 62.07 15.07
CA GLU A 284 -19.23 63.53 15.03
C GLU A 284 -19.98 63.96 16.31
N GLU A 285 -19.57 65.10 16.84
CA GLU A 285 -20.17 65.89 17.93
C GLU A 285 -19.93 65.41 19.37
N HIS A 286 -18.87 65.98 19.99
CA HIS A 286 -18.97 66.78 21.20
C HIS A 286 -17.71 67.65 21.40
#